data_AF-A0A4S4N0Z6-F1
#
_entry.id   AF-A0A4S4N0Z6-F1
#
_cell.length_a   1.000
_cell.length_b   1.000
_cell.length_c   1.000
_cell.angle_alpha   90.00
_cell.angle_beta   90.00
_cell.angle_gamma   90.00
#
_symmetry.space_group_name_H-M   'P 1'
#
loop_
_entity.id
_entity.type
_entity.pdbx_description
1 polymer ?
#
loop_
_entity_poly.entity_id
_entity_poly.type
_entity_poly.pdbx_seq_one_letter_code
_entity_poly.pdbx_strand_id
1 'polypeptide(L)'
;MDERTFLEVEDLLAKLGEINEQLNVLSNDPDTPPSQSMQRAIQRHRDVYQDYSRELRRTKANVQHALDQANLLRGVRNDIDVYKSSATDSLPAERGHIDNSHQMTDDMLAEAYETRAEFGRRRSTISGINAGMQGVMSMHSSRLSSYSSHIVSMQVQYRESTVLLA
;
A
#
# COMPACT_ATOMS: atom_id res chain seq x y z
N MET A 1 35.25 5.57 23.12
CA MET A 1 36.21 6.58 23.62
C MET A 1 35.39 7.84 23.82
N ASP A 2 35.36 8.36 25.03
CA ASP A 2 34.53 9.52 25.34
C ASP A 2 35.27 10.80 24.93
N GLU A 3 34.55 11.84 24.52
CA GLU A 3 35.09 13.15 24.09
C GLU A 3 36.21 13.67 25.02
N ARG A 4 36.02 13.46 26.32
CA ARG A 4 36.97 13.85 27.38
C ARG A 4 38.32 13.14 27.25
N THR A 5 38.32 11.84 26.94
CA THR A 5 39.55 11.06 26.76
C THR A 5 40.31 11.49 25.51
N PHE A 6 39.60 11.96 24.49
CA PHE A 6 40.21 12.46 23.26
C PHE A 6 40.92 13.79 23.48
N LEU A 7 40.27 14.72 24.20
CA LEU A 7 40.86 16.01 24.60
C LEU A 7 42.11 15.83 25.48
N GLU A 8 42.08 14.87 26.41
CA GLU A 8 43.23 14.55 27.25
C GLU A 8 44.42 14.03 26.42
N VAL A 9 44.16 13.16 25.43
CA VAL A 9 45.21 12.66 24.51
C VAL A 9 45.73 13.77 23.59
N GLU A 10 44.88 14.68 23.12
CA GLU A 10 45.31 15.86 22.35
C GLU A 10 46.22 16.78 23.19
N ASP A 11 45.89 17.04 24.45
CA ASP A 11 46.70 17.84 25.37
C ASP A 11 48.06 17.18 25.68
N LEU A 12 48.07 15.87 25.96
CA LEU A 12 49.31 15.12 26.18
C LEU A 12 50.18 15.09 24.93
N LEU A 13 49.59 14.96 23.75
CA LEU A 13 50.31 15.00 22.48
C LEU A 13 50.88 16.39 22.20
N ALA A 14 50.14 17.46 22.52
CA ALA A 14 50.64 18.83 22.41
C ALA A 14 51.86 19.07 23.31
N LYS A 15 51.81 18.61 24.57
CA LYS A 15 52.96 18.64 25.50
C LYS A 15 54.15 17.85 24.98
N LEU A 16 53.93 16.67 24.39
CA LEU A 16 55.00 15.87 23.77
C LEU A 16 55.62 16.58 22.55
N GLY A 17 54.82 17.34 21.80
CA GLY A 17 55.30 18.20 20.72
C GLY A 17 56.19 19.33 21.23
N GLU A 18 55.77 20.02 22.30
CA GLU A 18 56.54 21.08 22.95
C GLU A 18 57.89 20.56 23.48
N ILE A 19 57.89 19.40 24.15
CA ILE A 19 59.13 18.75 24.63
C ILE A 19 60.04 18.38 23.46
N ASN A 20 59.49 17.86 22.36
CA ASN A 20 60.28 17.56 21.16
C ASN A 20 60.91 18.82 20.54
N GLU A 21 60.23 19.96 20.59
CA GLU A 21 60.78 21.23 20.12
C GLU A 21 61.91 21.72 21.04
N GLN A 22 61.73 21.65 22.35
CA GLN A 22 62.79 21.97 23.32
C GLN A 22 64.02 21.07 23.13
N LEU A 23 63.82 19.76 22.91
CA LEU A 23 64.89 18.82 22.59
C LEU A 23 65.58 19.14 21.26
N ASN A 24 64.83 19.62 20.27
CA ASN A 24 65.39 20.06 19.00
C ASN A 24 66.29 21.30 19.18
N VAL A 25 65.83 22.29 19.95
CA VAL A 25 66.62 23.49 20.26
C VAL A 25 67.92 23.12 20.97
N LEU A 26 67.85 22.29 22.01
CA LEU A 26 69.03 21.81 22.74
C LEU A 26 69.99 20.99 21.86
N SER A 27 69.46 20.22 20.91
CA SER A 27 70.28 19.44 19.98
C SER A 27 71.07 20.28 18.99
N ASN A 28 70.63 21.52 18.71
CA ASN A 28 71.26 22.43 17.76
C ASN A 28 72.12 23.50 18.44
N ASP A 29 72.30 23.43 19.77
CA ASP A 29 73.16 24.34 20.51
C ASP A 29 74.65 24.09 20.14
N PRO A 30 75.34 25.08 19.53
CA PRO A 30 76.73 24.92 19.13
C PRO A 30 77.71 24.89 20.31
N ASP A 31 77.32 25.42 21.48
CA ASP A 31 78.19 25.46 22.66
C ASP A 31 78.18 24.13 23.43
N THR A 32 77.13 23.31 23.23
CA THR A 32 76.93 22.04 23.95
C THR A 32 76.50 20.91 23.01
N PRO A 33 77.39 20.38 22.16
CA PRO A 33 77.00 19.38 21.15
C PRO A 33 76.51 18.08 21.82
N PRO A 34 75.36 17.53 21.38
CA PRO A 34 74.80 16.34 21.99
C PRO A 34 75.60 15.08 21.65
N SER A 35 75.73 14.17 22.62
CA SER A 35 76.32 12.85 22.43
C SER A 35 75.49 11.99 21.47
N GLN A 36 76.11 10.96 20.89
CA GLN A 36 75.46 10.07 19.92
C GLN A 36 74.21 9.37 20.49
N SER A 37 74.21 9.02 21.78
CA SER A 37 73.05 8.43 22.46
C SER A 37 71.90 9.44 22.60
N MET A 38 72.22 10.71 22.92
CA MET A 38 71.22 11.79 23.00
C MET A 38 70.59 12.08 21.63
N GLN A 39 71.39 12.14 20.56
CA GLN A 39 70.87 12.32 19.20
C GLN A 39 69.90 11.19 18.80
N ARG A 40 70.23 9.93 19.12
CA ARG A 40 69.34 8.79 18.86
C ARG A 40 68.05 8.87 19.67
N ALA A 41 68.13 9.28 20.94
CA ALA A 41 66.96 9.46 21.78
C ALA A 41 66.04 10.56 21.23
N ILE A 42 66.59 11.72 20.84
CA ILE A 42 65.85 12.82 20.23
C ILE A 42 65.16 12.38 18.94
N GLN A 43 65.87 11.65 18.06
CA GLN A 43 65.26 11.11 16.86
C GLN A 43 64.10 10.16 17.19
N ARG A 44 64.27 9.27 18.17
CA ARG A 44 63.21 8.37 18.61
C ARG A 44 61.99 9.12 19.16
N HIS A 45 62.19 10.21 19.91
CA HIS A 45 61.10 11.05 20.42
C HIS A 45 60.30 11.71 19.28
N ARG A 46 60.96 12.12 18.19
CA ARG A 46 60.29 12.64 16.99
C ARG A 46 59.48 11.57 16.29
N ASP A 47 60.05 10.39 16.09
CA ASP A 47 59.38 9.28 15.43
C ASP A 47 58.11 8.88 16.19
N VAL A 48 58.22 8.72 17.52
CA VAL A 48 57.09 8.39 18.41
C VAL A 48 56.00 9.47 18.38
N TYR A 49 56.38 10.75 18.42
CA TYR A 49 55.43 11.85 18.31
C TYR A 49 54.69 11.85 16.96
N GLN A 50 55.40 11.65 15.85
CA GLN A 50 54.79 11.55 14.52
C GLN A 50 53.83 10.35 14.41
N ASP A 51 54.21 9.21 14.97
CA ASP A 51 53.37 8.01 15.00
C ASP A 51 52.08 8.25 15.79
N TYR A 52 52.18 8.81 17.01
CA TYR A 52 51.00 9.12 17.80
C TYR A 52 50.11 10.19 17.17
N SER A 53 50.68 11.19 16.52
CA SER A 53 49.91 12.21 15.78
C SER A 53 49.12 11.58 14.62
N ARG A 54 49.74 10.69 13.86
CA ARG A 54 49.07 9.95 12.77
C ARG A 54 47.97 9.05 13.31
N GLU A 55 48.25 8.30 14.37
CA GLU A 55 47.29 7.35 14.94
C GLU A 55 46.09 8.06 15.58
N LEU A 56 46.31 9.19 16.24
CA LEU A 56 45.23 10.02 16.79
C LEU A 56 44.29 10.53 15.69
N ARG A 57 44.85 11.06 14.60
CA ARG A 57 44.07 11.53 13.43
C ARG A 57 43.27 10.40 12.80
N ARG A 58 43.90 9.23 12.62
CA ARG A 58 43.24 8.03 12.08
C ARG A 58 42.10 7.57 12.98
N THR A 59 42.33 7.53 14.28
CA THR A 59 41.31 7.15 15.27
C THR A 59 40.13 8.12 15.25
N LYS A 60 40.39 9.44 15.19
CA LYS A 60 39.36 10.47 15.08
C LYS A 60 38.48 10.27 13.84
N ALA A 61 39.09 10.03 12.68
CA ALA A 61 38.38 9.77 11.44
C ALA A 61 37.51 8.50 11.54
N ASN A 62 38.05 7.41 12.10
CA ASN A 62 37.31 6.17 12.29
C ASN A 62 36.10 6.33 13.23
N VAL A 63 36.27 7.08 14.32
CA VAL A 63 35.16 7.38 15.26
C VAL A 63 34.08 8.20 14.56
N GLN A 64 34.46 9.23 13.79
CA GLN A 64 33.49 10.02 13.03
C GLN A 64 32.72 9.16 12.02
N HIS A 65 33.42 8.31 11.26
CA HIS A 65 32.77 7.39 10.32
C HIS A 65 31.79 6.43 11.02
N ALA A 66 32.15 5.91 12.20
CA ALA A 66 31.25 5.06 12.98
C ALA A 66 30.01 5.81 13.49
N LEU A 67 30.16 7.07 13.90
CA LEU A 67 29.04 7.93 14.30
C LEU A 67 28.12 8.24 13.12
N ASP A 68 28.68 8.58 11.96
CA ASP A 68 27.91 8.85 10.74
C ASP A 68 27.12 7.61 10.31
N GLN A 69 27.76 6.43 10.36
CA GLN A 69 27.11 5.16 10.08
C GLN A 69 25.99 4.85 11.09
N ALA A 70 26.22 5.08 12.38
CA ALA A 70 25.21 4.88 13.41
C ALA A 70 24.01 5.82 13.22
N ASN A 71 24.25 7.08 12.87
CA ASN A 71 23.21 8.05 12.56
C ASN A 71 22.38 7.64 11.33
N LEU A 72 23.05 7.18 10.27
CA LEU A 72 22.38 6.69 9.06
C LEU A 72 21.51 5.46 9.37
N LEU A 73 22.06 4.48 10.10
CA LEU A 73 21.32 3.28 10.52
C LEU A 73 20.13 3.62 11.43
N ARG A 74 20.25 4.64 12.27
CA ARG A 74 19.13 5.13 13.10
C ARG A 74 18.01 5.70 12.23
N GLY A 75 18.35 6.47 11.18
CA GLY A 75 17.38 6.97 10.22
C GLY A 75 16.64 5.84 9.51
N VAL A 76 17.39 4.89 8.94
CA VAL A 76 16.81 3.73 8.23
C VAL A 76 15.91 2.89 9.15
N ARG A 77 16.30 2.67 10.41
CA ARG A 77 15.46 1.94 11.37
C ARG A 77 14.14 2.67 11.65
N ASN A 78 14.18 4.00 11.80
CA ASN A 78 12.97 4.79 11.98
C ASN A 78 12.04 4.65 10.75
N ASP A 79 12.59 4.80 9.55
CA ASP A 79 11.81 4.67 8.31
C ASP A 79 11.19 3.26 8.18
N ILE A 80 11.94 2.21 8.54
CA ILE A 80 11.44 0.83 8.56
C ILE A 80 10.30 0.67 9.58
N ASP A 81 10.44 1.22 10.78
CA ASP A 81 9.42 1.11 11.83
C ASP A 81 8.14 1.86 11.44
N VAL A 82 8.26 3.03 10.80
CA VAL A 82 7.13 3.80 10.24
C VAL A 82 6.45 3.04 9.09
N TYR A 83 7.23 2.48 8.16
CA TYR A 83 6.66 1.67 7.09
C TYR A 83 5.97 0.42 7.63
N LYS A 84 6.60 -0.29 8.57
CA LYS A 84 6.05 -1.50 9.15
C LYS A 84 4.74 -1.22 9.90
N SER A 85 4.69 -0.16 10.72
CA SER A 85 3.46 0.22 11.44
C SER A 85 2.33 0.61 10.48
N SER A 86 2.62 1.42 9.46
CA SER A 86 1.61 1.78 8.45
C SER A 86 1.13 0.57 7.63
N ALA A 87 2.03 -0.36 7.27
CA ALA A 87 1.67 -1.59 6.56
C ALA A 87 0.87 -2.55 7.45
N THR A 88 1.19 -2.66 8.74
CA THR A 88 0.44 -3.51 9.67
C THR A 88 -0.98 -3.05 9.89
N ASP A 89 -1.25 -1.74 9.76
CA ASP A 89 -2.60 -1.21 9.93
C ASP A 89 -3.38 -1.19 8.61
N SER A 90 -2.74 -0.79 7.51
CA SER A 90 -3.40 -0.64 6.20
C SER A 90 -3.72 -1.97 5.53
N LEU A 91 -2.84 -2.97 5.58
CA LEU A 91 -3.04 -4.23 4.87
C LEU A 91 -4.22 -5.05 5.43
N PRO A 92 -4.40 -5.21 6.76
CA PRO A 92 -5.57 -5.89 7.31
C PRO A 92 -6.87 -5.12 7.07
N ALA A 93 -6.84 -3.79 7.13
CA ALA A 93 -8.00 -2.95 6.83
C ALA A 93 -8.44 -3.13 5.37
N GLU A 94 -7.50 -3.07 4.43
CA GLU A 94 -7.75 -3.30 3.00
C GLU A 94 -8.30 -4.71 2.75
N ARG A 95 -7.75 -5.72 3.41
CA ARG A 95 -8.29 -7.08 3.34
C ARG A 95 -9.74 -7.16 3.83
N GLY A 96 -10.07 -6.48 4.93
CA GLY A 96 -11.44 -6.38 5.42
C GLY A 96 -12.39 -5.71 4.42
N HIS A 97 -11.92 -4.68 3.71
CA HIS A 97 -12.70 -4.04 2.64
C HIS A 97 -12.94 -4.98 1.45
N ILE A 98 -11.93 -5.76 1.04
CA ILE A 98 -12.05 -6.77 -0.02
C ILE A 98 -13.05 -7.85 0.38
N ASP A 99 -12.95 -8.39 1.60
CA ASP A 99 -13.86 -9.44 2.09
C ASP A 99 -15.31 -8.94 2.14
N ASN A 100 -15.54 -7.70 2.58
CA ASN A 100 -16.87 -7.06 2.57
C ASN A 100 -17.39 -6.85 1.13
N SER A 101 -16.54 -6.39 0.21
CA SER A 101 -16.90 -6.21 -1.20
C SER A 101 -17.30 -7.54 -1.86
N HIS A 102 -16.61 -8.64 -1.53
CA HIS A 102 -16.98 -9.97 -2.00
C HIS A 102 -18.35 -10.41 -1.48
N GLN A 103 -18.61 -10.24 -0.18
CA GLN A 103 -19.92 -10.54 0.40
C GLN A 103 -21.04 -9.73 -0.26
N MET A 104 -20.84 -8.43 -0.43
CA MET A 104 -21.80 -7.56 -1.12
C MET A 104 -22.05 -8.01 -2.57
N THR A 105 -21.00 -8.46 -3.26
CA THR A 105 -21.12 -8.97 -4.63
C THR A 105 -21.93 -10.27 -4.66
N ASP A 106 -21.71 -11.17 -3.71
CA ASP A 106 -22.46 -12.43 -3.59
C ASP A 106 -23.94 -12.16 -3.29
N ASP A 107 -24.24 -11.20 -2.41
CA ASP A 107 -25.61 -10.77 -2.11
C ASP A 107 -26.30 -10.18 -3.35
N MET A 108 -25.61 -9.31 -4.09
CA MET A 108 -26.12 -8.75 -5.36
C MET A 108 -26.37 -9.84 -6.40
N LEU A 109 -25.50 -10.85 -6.49
CA LEU A 109 -25.71 -12.00 -7.38
C LEU A 109 -26.94 -12.81 -6.97
N ALA A 110 -27.10 -13.09 -5.67
CA ALA A 110 -28.26 -13.80 -5.15
C ALA A 110 -29.57 -13.05 -5.44
N GLU A 111 -29.61 -11.74 -5.21
CA GLU A 111 -30.76 -10.89 -5.53
C GLU A 111 -31.06 -10.87 -7.05
N ALA A 112 -30.02 -10.81 -7.89
CA ALA A 112 -30.18 -10.88 -9.34
C ALA A 112 -30.75 -12.23 -9.81
N TYR A 113 -30.33 -13.35 -9.18
CA TYR A 113 -30.90 -14.67 -9.46
C TYR A 113 -32.38 -14.76 -9.05
N GLU A 114 -32.74 -14.24 -7.88
CA GLU A 114 -34.14 -14.21 -7.42
C GLU A 114 -35.00 -13.34 -8.34
N THR A 115 -34.51 -12.16 -8.73
CA THR A 115 -35.17 -11.26 -9.67
C THR A 115 -35.38 -11.93 -11.03
N ARG A 116 -34.38 -12.67 -11.55
CA ARG A 116 -34.52 -13.45 -12.79
C ARG A 116 -35.57 -14.55 -12.66
N ALA A 117 -35.60 -15.27 -11.54
CA ALA A 117 -36.60 -16.29 -11.27
C ALA A 117 -38.00 -15.69 -11.16
N GLU A 118 -38.12 -14.51 -10.56
CA GLU A 118 -39.36 -13.74 -10.49
C GLU A 118 -39.87 -13.33 -11.88
N PHE A 119 -39.01 -12.81 -12.75
CA PHE A 119 -39.38 -12.52 -14.13
C PHE A 119 -39.83 -13.76 -14.90
N GLY A 120 -39.19 -14.92 -14.66
CA GLY A 120 -39.63 -16.20 -15.19
C GLY A 120 -41.06 -16.55 -14.77
N ARG A 121 -41.37 -16.42 -13.47
CA ARG A 121 -42.72 -16.62 -12.93
C ARG A 121 -43.72 -15.65 -13.54
N ARG A 122 -43.42 -14.35 -13.57
CA ARG A 122 -44.27 -13.30 -14.16
C ARG A 122 -44.55 -13.57 -15.64
N ARG A 123 -43.57 -14.02 -16.42
CA ARG A 123 -43.76 -14.40 -17.83
C ARG A 123 -44.76 -15.55 -17.98
N SER A 124 -44.66 -16.58 -17.13
CA SER A 124 -45.62 -17.69 -17.12
C SER A 124 -47.03 -17.20 -16.80
N THR A 125 -47.19 -16.34 -15.78
CA THR A 125 -48.48 -15.70 -15.44
C THR A 125 -49.06 -14.92 -16.62
N ILE A 126 -48.25 -14.09 -17.29
CA ILE A 126 -48.69 -13.32 -18.47
C ILE A 126 -49.11 -14.25 -19.61
N SER A 127 -48.37 -15.35 -19.84
CA SER A 127 -48.75 -16.36 -20.84
C SER A 127 -50.09 -17.01 -20.50
N GLY A 128 -50.34 -17.32 -19.23
CA GLY A 128 -51.63 -17.84 -18.76
C GLY A 128 -52.77 -16.85 -18.97
N ILE A 129 -52.56 -15.58 -18.64
CA ILE A 129 -53.53 -14.50 -18.89
C ILE A 129 -53.85 -14.39 -20.38
N ASN A 130 -52.82 -14.38 -21.24
CA ASN A 130 -53.01 -14.32 -22.70
C ASN A 130 -53.79 -15.52 -23.24
N ALA A 131 -53.54 -16.73 -22.73
CA ALA A 131 -54.30 -17.93 -23.11
C ALA A 131 -55.76 -17.84 -22.65
N GLY A 132 -55.99 -17.40 -21.40
CA GLY A 132 -57.33 -17.16 -20.87
C GLY A 132 -58.11 -16.12 -21.69
N MET A 133 -57.47 -15.00 -22.04
CA MET A 133 -58.07 -13.96 -22.89
C MET A 133 -58.45 -14.50 -24.27
N GLN A 134 -57.59 -15.29 -24.91
CA GLN A 134 -57.91 -15.93 -26.19
C GLN A 134 -59.12 -16.87 -26.07
N GLY A 135 -59.21 -17.63 -24.98
CA GLY A 135 -60.39 -18.45 -24.67
C GLY A 135 -61.67 -17.62 -24.56
N VAL A 136 -61.63 -16.50 -23.82
CA VAL A 136 -62.76 -15.57 -23.69
C VAL A 136 -63.14 -14.95 -25.04
N MET A 137 -62.16 -14.56 -25.86
CA MET A 137 -62.41 -14.01 -27.20
C MET A 137 -63.06 -15.04 -28.14
N SER A 138 -62.62 -16.31 -28.09
CA SER A 138 -63.22 -17.40 -28.87
C SER A 138 -64.67 -17.66 -28.45
N MET A 139 -64.95 -17.67 -27.13
CA MET A 139 -66.32 -17.75 -26.61
C MET A 139 -67.18 -16.57 -27.04
N HIS A 140 -66.63 -15.36 -27.05
CA HIS A 140 -67.36 -14.17 -27.49
C HIS A 140 -67.68 -14.23 -28.99
N SER A 141 -66.70 -14.61 -29.82
CA SER A 141 -66.84 -14.74 -31.27
C SER A 141 -67.89 -15.79 -31.65
N SER A 142 -67.88 -16.95 -31.00
CA SER A 142 -68.89 -18.01 -31.23
C SER A 142 -70.30 -17.54 -30.87
N ARG A 143 -70.49 -16.89 -29.71
CA ARG A 143 -71.79 -16.30 -29.33
C ARG A 143 -72.26 -15.24 -30.33
N LEU A 144 -71.36 -14.38 -30.81
CA LEU A 144 -71.70 -13.36 -31.81
C LEU A 144 -72.15 -13.98 -33.14
N SER A 145 -71.48 -15.05 -33.58
CA SER A 145 -71.88 -15.83 -34.75
C SER A 145 -73.26 -16.48 -34.57
N SER A 146 -73.53 -17.08 -33.41
CA SER A 146 -74.84 -17.63 -33.07
C SER A 146 -75.95 -16.57 -33.08
N TYR A 147 -75.70 -15.39 -32.52
CA TYR A 147 -76.65 -14.28 -32.57
C TYR A 147 -76.91 -13.80 -34.00
N SER A 148 -75.86 -13.67 -34.82
CA SER A 148 -76.01 -13.31 -36.24
C SER A 148 -76.87 -14.33 -36.99
N SER A 149 -76.59 -15.63 -36.83
CA SER A 149 -77.38 -16.71 -37.43
C SER A 149 -78.85 -16.66 -36.98
N HIS A 150 -79.10 -16.40 -35.70
CA HIS A 150 -80.46 -16.26 -35.17
C HIS A 150 -81.19 -15.06 -35.81
N ILE A 151 -80.54 -13.91 -35.94
CA ILE A 151 -81.09 -12.73 -36.62
C ILE A 151 -81.46 -13.05 -38.07
N VAL A 152 -80.58 -13.73 -38.82
CA VAL A 152 -80.87 -14.12 -40.21
C VAL A 152 -82.07 -15.05 -40.27
N SER A 153 -82.15 -16.06 -39.39
CA SER A 153 -83.28 -16.99 -39.36
C SER A 153 -84.62 -16.27 -39.10
N MET A 154 -84.63 -15.29 -38.19
CA MET A 154 -85.80 -14.46 -37.95
C MET A 154 -86.18 -13.67 -39.21
N GLN A 155 -85.22 -13.03 -39.89
CA GLN A 155 -85.49 -12.26 -41.10
C GLN A 155 -86.09 -13.12 -42.23
N VAL A 156 -85.61 -14.35 -42.43
CA VAL A 156 -86.18 -15.28 -43.41
C VAL A 156 -87.63 -15.61 -43.06
N GLN A 157 -87.89 -15.96 -41.80
CA GLN A 157 -89.24 -16.27 -41.33
C GLN A 157 -90.21 -15.09 -41.49
N TYR A 158 -89.76 -13.86 -41.22
CA TYR A 158 -90.54 -12.65 -41.45
C TYR A 158 -90.87 -12.44 -42.94
N ARG A 159 -89.93 -12.73 -43.85
CA ARG A 159 -90.19 -12.63 -45.30
C ARG A 159 -91.20 -13.67 -45.76
N GLU A 160 -91.06 -14.92 -45.34
CA GLU A 160 -92.01 -15.98 -45.67
C GLU A 160 -93.42 -15.67 -45.15
N SER A 161 -93.51 -15.17 -43.91
CA SER A 161 -94.79 -14.77 -43.32
C SER A 161 -95.45 -13.60 -44.08
N THR A 162 -94.65 -12.64 -44.57
CA THR A 162 -95.16 -11.52 -45.37
C THR A 162 -95.65 -11.95 -46.75
N VAL A 163 -94.98 -12.92 -47.39
CA VAL A 163 -95.38 -13.46 -48.70
C VAL A 163 -96.65 -14.31 -48.61
N LEU A 164 -96.87 -15.01 -47.48
CA LEU A 164 -98.09 -15.79 -47.26
C LEU A 164 -99.35 -14.94 -46.97
N LEU A 165 -99.17 -13.65 -46.67
CA LEU A 165 -100.26 -12.72 -46.33
C LEU A 165 -100.67 -11.80 -47.49
N ALA A 166 -99.98 -11.86 -48.63
CA ALA A 166 -100.21 -11.04 -49.83
C ALA A 166 -100.82 -11.88 -50.96
#